data_AF-A0A544TNM1-F1
#
_entry.id   AF-A0A544TNM1-F1
#
_cell.length_a   1.000
_cell.length_b   1.000
_cell.length_c   1.000
_cell.angle_alpha   90.00
_cell.angle_beta   90.00
_cell.angle_gamma   90.00
#
_symmetry.space_group_name_H-M   'P 1'
#
loop_
_entity.id
_entity.type
_entity.pdbx_description
1 polymer ?
#
loop_
_entity_poly.entity_id
_entity_poly.type
_entity_poly.pdbx_seq_one_letter_code
_entity_poly.pdbx_strand_id
1 'polypeptide(L)' 'MKNNTKWALFVSLFVLIGFPIIFLFISLFTEQWKYLIYSVPCSFTAGFTGLIVTIQQIKKERRMLN' A
#
# COMPACT_ATOMS: atom_id res chain seq x y z
N MET A 1 -4.36 -16.77 15.22
CA MET A 1 -4.74 -15.91 14.07
C MET A 1 -3.61 -15.93 13.04
N LYS A 2 -3.46 -16.98 12.22
CA LYS A 2 -2.22 -17.21 11.42
C LYS A 2 -2.35 -16.86 9.92
N ASN A 3 -3.54 -16.47 9.47
CA ASN A 3 -3.84 -16.30 8.03
C ASN A 3 -4.06 -14.84 7.59
N ASN A 4 -4.19 -13.89 8.53
CA ASN A 4 -4.64 -12.53 8.22
C ASN A 4 -3.48 -11.62 7.77
N THR A 5 -2.25 -11.88 8.22
CA THR A 5 -1.05 -11.07 7.90
C THR A 5 -0.64 -11.18 6.43
N LYS A 6 -0.83 -12.33 5.78
CA LYS A 6 -0.60 -12.48 4.33
C LYS A 6 -1.59 -11.66 3.50
N TRP A 7 -2.87 -11.68 3.89
CA TRP A 7 -3.90 -10.87 3.24
C TRP A 7 -3.68 -9.38 3.47
N ALA A 8 -3.28 -8.98 4.67
CA ALA A 8 -2.92 -7.58 4.97
C ALA A 8 -1.74 -7.09 4.10
N LEU A 9 -0.70 -7.92 3.90
CA LEU A 9 0.39 -7.60 2.97
C LEU A 9 -0.11 -7.46 1.53
N PHE A 10 -0.95 -8.40 1.08
CA PHE A 10 -1.48 -8.38 -0.28
C PHE A 10 -2.33 -7.14 -0.54
N VAL A 11 -3.23 -6.79 0.39
CA VAL A 11 -4.06 -5.58 0.32
C VAL A 11 -3.19 -4.33 0.36
N SER A 12 -2.19 -4.26 1.25
CA SER A 12 -1.30 -3.11 1.34
C SER A 12 -0.48 -2.92 0.06
N LEU A 13 -0.02 -4.01 -0.55
CA LEU A 13 0.73 -3.98 -1.81
C LEU A 13 -0.18 -3.64 -3.01
N PHE A 14 -1.40 -4.17 -3.01
CA PHE A 14 -2.42 -3.86 -4.00
C PHE A 14 -2.82 -2.39 -3.96
N VAL A 15 -2.98 -1.80 -2.77
CA VAL A 15 -3.24 -0.37 -2.63
C VAL A 15 -2.03 0.45 -3.06
N LEU A 16 -0.81 0.03 -2.70
CA LEU A 16 0.41 0.75 -3.05
C LEU A 16 0.67 0.80 -4.56
N ILE A 17 0.24 -0.20 -5.33
CA ILE A 17 0.49 -0.28 -6.77
C ILE A 17 -0.77 0.07 -7.58
N GLY A 18 -1.94 -0.43 -7.17
CA GLY A 18 -3.20 -0.26 -7.86
C GLY A 18 -3.70 1.18 -7.86
N PHE A 19 -3.64 1.89 -6.73
CA PHE A 19 -4.07 3.29 -6.67
C PHE A 19 -3.23 4.19 -7.59
N PRO A 20 -1.88 4.13 -7.56
CA PRO A 20 -1.06 4.92 -8.49
C PRO A 20 -1.31 4.59 -9.96
N ILE A 21 -1.53 3.32 -10.31
CA ILE A 21 -1.84 2.94 -11.69
C ILE A 21 -3.17 3.55 -12.13
N ILE A 22 -4.22 3.46 -11.31
CA ILE A 22 -5.54 4.04 -11.62
C ILE A 22 -5.43 5.57 -11.77
N PHE A 23 -4.75 6.24 -10.84
CA PHE A 23 -4.53 7.68 -10.92
C PHE A 23 -3.66 8.09 -12.11
N LEU A 24 -2.71 7.25 -12.53
CA LEU A 24 -1.90 7.47 -13.72
C LEU A 24 -2.77 7.44 -14.98
N PHE A 25 -3.65 6.44 -15.14
CA PHE A 25 -4.58 6.40 -16.26
C PHE A 25 -5.51 7.62 -16.27
N ILE A 26 -6.09 7.96 -15.12
CA ILE A 26 -6.95 9.15 -15.00
C ILE A 26 -6.19 10.42 -15.40
N SER A 27 -4.95 10.58 -14.91
CA SER A 27 -4.11 11.74 -15.23
C SER A 27 -3.73 11.82 -16.71
N LEU A 28 -3.58 10.67 -17.38
CA LEU A 28 -3.31 10.58 -18.82
C LEU A 28 -4.54 11.00 -19.63
N PHE A 29 -5.74 10.55 -19.24
CA PHE A 29 -7.00 10.92 -19.91
C PHE A 29 -7.44 12.36 -19.66
N THR A 30 -7.11 12.94 -18.49
CA THR A 30 -7.47 14.32 -18.15
C THR A 30 -6.40 15.34 -18.53
N GLU A 31 -5.21 14.91 -18.96
CA GLU A 31 -4.01 15.75 -19.17
C GLU A 31 -3.60 16.59 -17.94
N GLN A 32 -4.22 16.34 -16.79
CA GLN A 32 -4.02 17.07 -15.54
C GLN A 32 -3.08 16.31 -14.61
N TRP A 33 -1.79 16.47 -14.85
CA TRP A 33 -0.67 15.91 -14.06
C TRP A 33 -0.72 16.27 -12.56
N LYS A 34 -1.49 17.29 -12.17
CA LYS A 34 -1.78 17.62 -10.76
C LYS A 34 -2.41 16.45 -10.01
N TYR A 35 -3.28 15.66 -10.64
CA TYR A 35 -3.90 14.51 -9.98
C TYR A 35 -2.86 13.43 -9.65
N LEU A 36 -1.87 13.22 -10.50
CA LEU A 36 -0.74 12.33 -10.22
C LEU A 36 0.13 12.88 -9.08
N ILE A 37 0.49 14.17 -9.11
CA ILE A 37 1.40 14.77 -8.12
C ILE A 37 0.81 14.78 -6.70
N TYR A 38 -0.50 14.99 -6.54
CA TYR A 38 -1.13 14.97 -5.21
C TYR A 38 -1.48 13.55 -4.74
N SER A 39 -1.86 12.64 -5.65
CA SER A 39 -2.27 11.28 -5.29
C SER A 39 -1.09 10.34 -5.00
N VAL A 40 0.06 10.56 -5.63
CA VAL A 40 1.28 9.76 -5.44
C VAL A 40 1.75 9.79 -3.98
N PRO A 41 2.02 10.95 -3.34
CA PRO A 41 2.44 10.97 -1.94
C PRO A 41 1.36 10.45 -0.98
N CYS A 42 0.07 10.66 -1.25
CA CYS A 42 -1.02 10.08 -0.44
C CYS A 42 -1.09 8.56 -0.56
N SER A 43 -0.94 7.99 -1.75
CA SER A 43 -0.94 6.54 -1.96
C SER A 43 0.33 5.89 -1.40
N PHE A 44 1.48 6.55 -1.57
CA PHE A 44 2.75 6.09 -1.00
C PHE A 44 2.68 6.06 0.52
N THR A 45 2.20 7.13 1.16
CA THR A 45 2.09 7.17 2.62
C THR A 45 1.13 6.10 3.14
N ALA A 46 -0.07 5.96 2.57
CA ALA A 46 -1.02 4.92 2.96
C ALA A 46 -0.46 3.50 2.77
N GLY A 47 0.14 3.21 1.61
CA GLY A 47 0.68 1.90 1.27
C GLY A 47 1.94 1.54 2.07
N PHE A 48 2.85 2.50 2.31
CA PHE A 48 4.04 2.29 3.14
C PHE A 48 3.69 2.10 4.62
N THR A 49 2.76 2.90 5.16
CA THR A 49 2.32 2.74 6.54
C THR A 49 1.68 1.36 6.74
N GLY A 50 0.82 0.91 5.82
CA GLY A 50 0.25 -0.45 5.86
C GLY A 50 1.30 -1.55 5.78
N LEU A 51 2.31 -1.40 4.92
CA LEU A 51 3.42 -2.34 4.80
C LEU A 51 4.27 -2.41 6.08
N ILE A 52 4.63 -1.25 6.65
CA ILE A 52 5.42 -1.17 7.88
C ILE A 52 4.68 -1.84 9.04
N VAL A 53 3.40 -1.53 9.22
CA VAL A 53 2.57 -2.14 10.27
C VAL A 53 2.49 -3.66 10.09
N THR A 54 2.30 -4.12 8.86
CA THR A 54 2.20 -5.56 8.59
C THR A 54 3.53 -6.28 8.80
N ILE A 55 4.66 -5.68 8.38
CA ILE A 55 6.01 -6.20 8.64
C ILE A 55 6.30 -6.26 10.15
N GLN A 56 5.89 -5.22 10.90
CA GLN A 56 6.02 -5.21 12.36
C GLN A 56 5.19 -6.30 13.02
N GLN A 57 3.96 -6.54 12.56
CA GLN A 57 3.11 -7.64 13.04
C GLN A 57 3.74 -9.01 12.76
N ILE A 58 4.25 -9.24 11.55
CA ILE A 58 4.94 -10.49 11.18
C ILE A 58 6.20 -10.70 12.02
N LYS A 59 6.96 -9.63 12.28
CA LYS A 59 8.16 -9.69 13.14
C LYS A 59 7.78 -10.00 14.60
N LYS A 60 6.68 -9.44 15.10
CA LYS A 60 6.14 -9.70 16.44
C LYS A 60 5.63 -11.13 16.59
N GLU A 61 4.90 -11.64 15.59
CA GLU A 61 4.47 -13.05 15.54
C GLU A 61 5.66 -14.02 15.56
N ARG A 62 6.70 -13.76 14.74
CA ARG A 62 7.91 -14.60 14.73
C ARG A 62 8.66 -14.59 16.07
N ARG A 63 8.68 -13.46 16.78
CA ARG A 63 9.37 -13.34 18.07
C ARG A 63 8.62 -14.00 19.24
N MET A 64 7.31 -14.23 19.12
CA MET A 64 6.51 -14.95 20.14
C MET A 64 6.49 -16.48 19.91
N LEU A 65 7.01 -16.96 18.77
CA LEU A 65 7.10 -18.38 18.43
C LEU A 65 8.49 -18.99 18.73
N ASN A 66 9.48 -18.17 19.09
CA ASN A 66 10.83 -18.55 19.54
C ASN A 66 10.95 -18.34 21.05
#